data_AF-A0A1Q7UU48-F1
#
_entry.id   AF-A0A1Q7UU48-F1
#
_cell.length_a   1.000
_cell.length_b   1.000
_cell.length_c   1.000
_cell.angle_alpha   90.00
_cell.angle_beta   90.00
_cell.angle_gamma   90.00
#
_symmetry.space_group_name_H-M   'P 1'
#
loop_
_entity.id
_entity.type
_entity.pdbx_description
1 polymer ?
#
loop_
_entity_poly.entity_id
_entity_poly.type
_entity_poly.pdbx_seq_one_letter_code
_entity_poly.pdbx_strand_id
1 'polypeptide(L)'
;MAIEKMPWISERDVIAFSSYPAANGTYGALLQLDEHGRVVLDTLSVERRGSLLFVFINGRPITELEIDKRVSDGKIYIPSGLTSADIELMKKDWRMIGQRKR
;
A
#
# COMPACT_ATOMS: atom_id res chain seq x y z
N MET A 1 -2.19 19.11 12.55
CA MET A 1 -2.69 17.92 11.81
C MET A 1 -2.83 16.79 12.80
N ALA A 2 -3.97 16.10 12.80
CA ALA A 2 -4.17 14.90 13.62
C ALA A 2 -4.13 13.68 12.69
N ILE A 3 -3.23 12.73 12.96
CA ILE A 3 -3.19 11.44 12.27
C ILE A 3 -4.18 10.52 12.97
N GLU A 4 -5.02 9.83 12.21
CA GLU A 4 -5.97 8.86 12.75
C GLU A 4 -5.21 7.68 13.37
N LYS A 5 -5.55 7.34 14.62
CA LYS A 5 -4.79 6.34 15.40
C LYS A 5 -5.06 4.90 14.95
N MET A 6 -6.21 4.64 14.35
CA MET A 6 -6.60 3.32 13.85
C MET A 6 -6.40 3.30 12.34
N PRO A 7 -5.66 2.32 11.78
CA PRO A 7 -5.56 2.20 10.33
C PRO A 7 -6.90 1.78 9.74
N TRP A 8 -7.31 2.43 8.65
CA TRP A 8 -8.49 2.01 7.89
C TRP A 8 -8.21 0.76 7.05
N ILE A 9 -7.00 0.64 6.52
CA ILE A 9 -6.51 -0.48 5.72
C ILE A 9 -5.23 -0.97 6.38
N SER A 10 -5.11 -2.28 6.55
CA SER A 10 -4.02 -2.96 7.25
C SER A 10 -3.37 -4.03 6.38
N GLU A 11 -2.34 -4.68 6.89
CA GLU A 11 -1.69 -5.84 6.28
C GLU A 11 -2.66 -6.99 6.00
N ARG A 12 -3.77 -7.10 6.75
CA ARG A 12 -4.78 -8.15 6.61
C ARG A 12 -5.60 -8.02 5.34
N ASP A 13 -5.68 -6.81 4.81
CA ASP A 13 -6.42 -6.50 3.59
C ASP A 13 -5.58 -6.76 2.33
N VAL A 14 -4.29 -7.09 2.47
CA VAL A 14 -3.36 -7.29 1.34
C VAL A 14 -3.31 -8.76 0.96
N ILE A 15 -3.57 -9.06 -0.33
CA ILE A 15 -3.55 -10.44 -0.86
C ILE A 15 -2.37 -10.73 -1.78
N ALA A 16 -1.82 -9.68 -2.40
CA ALA A 16 -0.68 -9.80 -3.29
C ALA A 16 0.08 -8.48 -3.42
N PHE A 17 1.33 -8.55 -3.85
CA PHE A 17 2.11 -7.36 -4.16
C PHE A 17 3.08 -7.57 -5.33
N SER A 18 3.50 -6.49 -5.96
CA SER A 18 4.68 -6.46 -6.84
C SER A 18 5.62 -5.37 -6.37
N SER A 19 6.90 -5.68 -6.17
CA SER A 19 7.93 -4.71 -5.80
C SER A 19 8.76 -4.26 -7.00
N TYR A 20 9.25 -3.03 -6.98
CA TYR A 20 10.19 -2.50 -7.97
C TYR A 20 11.25 -1.62 -7.29
N PRO A 21 12.46 -1.50 -7.86
CA PRO A 21 13.47 -0.59 -7.34
C PRO A 21 13.02 0.87 -7.51
N ALA A 22 13.22 1.68 -6.48
CA ALA A 22 13.03 3.12 -6.53
C ALA A 22 14.37 3.83 -6.81
N ALA A 23 14.30 5.08 -7.31
CA ALA A 23 15.48 5.85 -7.70
C ALA A 23 16.45 6.15 -6.54
N ASN A 24 15.96 6.15 -5.30
CA ASN A 24 16.72 6.46 -4.09
C ASN A 24 17.37 5.24 -3.42
N GLY A 25 17.43 4.09 -4.11
CA GLY A 25 18.01 2.85 -3.57
C GLY A 25 17.10 2.08 -2.61
N THR A 26 15.87 2.55 -2.39
CA THR A 26 14.81 1.79 -1.70
C THR A 26 13.94 1.04 -2.72
N TYR A 27 12.85 0.43 -2.26
CA TYR A 27 11.85 -0.20 -3.10
C TYR A 27 10.52 0.55 -3.03
N GLY A 28 9.79 0.54 -4.13
CA GLY A 28 8.36 0.78 -4.15
C GLY A 28 7.59 -0.53 -4.32
N ALA A 29 6.27 -0.46 -4.18
CA ALA A 29 5.40 -1.62 -4.38
C ALA A 29 4.02 -1.24 -4.88
N LEU A 30 3.43 -2.12 -5.70
CA LEU A 30 2.00 -2.14 -5.97
C LEU A 30 1.37 -3.20 -5.06
N LEU A 31 0.51 -2.77 -4.14
CA LEU A 31 -0.25 -3.66 -3.26
C LEU A 31 -1.62 -3.93 -3.88
N GLN A 32 -2.03 -5.19 -3.89
CA GLN A 32 -3.37 -5.62 -4.27
C GLN A 32 -4.14 -5.97 -3.00
N LEU A 33 -5.25 -5.28 -2.80
CA LEU A 33 -6.16 -5.52 -1.68
C LEU A 33 -7.18 -6.61 -2.02
N ASP A 34 -7.72 -7.23 -0.98
CA ASP A 34 -8.92 -8.05 -1.05
C ASP A 34 -10.19 -7.19 -1.24
N GLU A 35 -11.35 -7.83 -1.17
CA GLU A 35 -12.64 -7.15 -1.36
C GLU A 35 -12.93 -6.14 -0.24
N HIS A 36 -12.57 -6.45 1.01
CA HIS A 36 -12.79 -5.53 2.12
C HIS A 36 -11.92 -4.28 1.96
N GLY A 37 -10.60 -4.46 1.76
CA GLY A 37 -9.68 -3.36 1.53
C GLY A 37 -10.02 -2.53 0.30
N ARG A 38 -10.48 -3.17 -0.79
CA ARG A 38 -10.95 -2.47 -2.00
C ARG A 38 -12.13 -1.55 -1.71
N VAL A 39 -13.14 -2.04 -0.99
CA VAL A 39 -14.32 -1.24 -0.63
C VAL A 39 -13.93 -0.08 0.28
N VAL A 40 -13.09 -0.32 1.30
CA VAL A 40 -12.60 0.74 2.19
C VAL A 40 -11.82 1.80 1.40
N LEU A 41 -10.91 1.39 0.51
CA LEU A 41 -10.15 2.32 -0.34
C LEU A 41 -11.07 3.15 -1.25
N ASP A 42 -12.06 2.51 -1.85
CA ASP A 42 -13.06 3.18 -2.70
C ASP A 42 -13.81 4.27 -1.92
N THR A 43 -14.33 3.93 -0.74
CA THR A 43 -15.02 4.87 0.14
C THR A 43 -14.12 6.03 0.57
N LEU A 44 -12.92 5.73 1.10
CA LEU A 44 -12.01 6.77 1.60
C LEU A 44 -11.53 7.71 0.49
N SER A 45 -11.26 7.18 -0.71
CA SER A 45 -10.80 7.99 -1.83
C SER A 45 -11.86 8.97 -2.36
N VAL A 46 -13.13 8.74 -2.03
CA VAL A 46 -14.23 9.68 -2.28
C VAL A 46 -14.42 10.63 -1.10
N GLU A 47 -14.57 10.10 0.12
CA GLU A 47 -14.93 10.88 1.31
C GLU A 47 -13.81 11.80 1.81
N ARG A 48 -12.56 11.42 1.57
CA ARG A 48 -11.36 12.10 2.09
C ARG A 48 -10.52 12.73 0.98
N ARG A 49 -11.11 13.00 -0.19
CA ARG A 49 -10.41 13.67 -1.29
C ARG A 49 -9.83 15.02 -0.86
N GLY A 50 -8.61 15.34 -1.30
CA GLY A 50 -7.86 16.53 -0.91
C GLY A 50 -7.13 16.40 0.43
N SER A 51 -7.14 15.22 1.06
CA SER A 51 -6.36 14.91 2.25
C SER A 51 -5.20 13.95 1.95
N LEU A 52 -4.39 13.67 2.97
CA LEU A 52 -3.23 12.78 2.88
C LEU A 52 -3.53 11.42 3.49
N LEU A 53 -3.14 10.37 2.78
CA LEU A 53 -3.03 9.00 3.29
C LEU A 53 -1.59 8.75 3.73
N PHE A 54 -1.39 8.43 5.00
CA PHE A 54 -0.08 8.10 5.55
C PHE A 54 0.14 6.59 5.52
N VAL A 55 1.27 6.14 4.97
CA VAL A 55 1.61 4.72 4.89
C VAL A 55 2.70 4.39 5.91
N PHE A 56 2.39 3.42 6.76
CA PHE A 56 3.32 2.89 7.75
C PHE A 56 3.67 1.45 7.42
N ILE A 57 4.96 1.11 7.51
CA ILE A 57 5.46 -0.26 7.39
C ILE A 57 6.30 -0.57 8.62
N ASN A 58 5.93 -1.60 9.37
CA ASN A 58 6.59 -1.97 10.62
C ASN A 58 6.71 -0.78 11.60
N GLY A 59 5.65 0.03 11.70
CA GLY A 59 5.58 1.22 12.56
C GLY A 59 6.33 2.46 12.04
N ARG A 60 7.04 2.36 10.90
CA ARG A 60 7.76 3.48 10.31
C ARG A 60 6.90 4.17 9.23
N PRO A 61 6.73 5.49 9.24
CA PRO A 61 6.14 6.19 8.12
C PRO A 61 7.10 6.12 6.93
N ILE A 62 6.63 5.61 5.78
CA ILE A 62 7.48 5.45 4.59
C ILE A 62 7.09 6.37 3.43
N THR A 63 5.83 6.79 3.36
CA THR A 63 5.35 7.73 2.33
C THR A 63 4.01 8.34 2.74
N GLU A 64 3.68 9.45 2.09
CA GLU A 64 2.41 10.16 2.19
C GLU A 64 1.85 10.27 0.77
N LEU A 65 0.57 9.95 0.61
CA LEU A 65 -0.11 9.97 -0.68
C LEU A 65 -1.25 10.98 -0.64
N GLU A 66 -1.29 11.91 -1.59
CA GLU A 66 -2.44 12.79 -1.76
C GLU A 66 -3.61 12.00 -2.37
N ILE A 67 -4.80 12.15 -1.78
CA ILE A 67 -6.03 11.57 -2.31
C ILE A 67 -6.62 12.55 -3.32
N ASP A 68 -6.19 12.46 -4.58
CA ASP A 68 -6.62 13.37 -5.65
C ASP A 68 -7.88 12.88 -6.39
N LYS A 69 -8.09 11.56 -6.44
CA LYS A 69 -9.17 10.90 -7.17
C LYS A 69 -9.69 9.65 -6.46
N ARG A 70 -10.86 9.20 -6.91
CA ARG A 70 -11.43 7.91 -6.52
C ARG A 70 -10.54 6.76 -7.00
N VAL A 71 -10.33 5.78 -6.13
CA VAL A 71 -9.57 4.56 -6.41
C VAL A 71 -10.45 3.35 -6.11
N SER A 72 -10.96 2.70 -7.15
CA SER A 72 -11.94 1.61 -7.04
C SER A 72 -11.40 0.23 -7.43
N ASP A 73 -10.14 0.15 -7.88
CA ASP A 73 -9.49 -1.07 -8.38
C ASP A 73 -8.80 -1.91 -7.29
N GLY A 74 -8.82 -1.42 -6.06
CA GLY A 74 -8.26 -2.11 -4.89
C GLY A 74 -6.73 -2.16 -4.92
N LYS A 75 -6.07 -1.21 -5.59
CA LYS A 75 -4.61 -1.15 -5.65
C LYS A 75 -4.07 0.10 -5.01
N ILE A 76 -3.02 -0.08 -4.20
CA ILE A 76 -2.26 1.03 -3.62
C ILE A 76 -0.85 1.02 -4.18
N TYR A 77 -0.43 2.16 -4.72
CA TYR A 77 0.91 2.36 -5.25
C TYR A 77 1.79 3.08 -4.23
N ILE A 78 2.84 2.39 -3.76
CA ILE A 78 3.84 2.90 -2.82
C ILE A 78 5.09 3.31 -3.61
N PRO A 79 5.34 4.61 -3.84
CA PRO A 79 6.38 5.06 -4.77
C PRO A 79 7.79 4.63 -4.35
N SER A 80 8.12 4.69 -3.06
CA SER A 80 9.43 4.33 -2.51
C SER A 80 9.36 4.18 -0.98
N GLY A 81 10.47 3.83 -0.33
CA GLY A 81 10.63 3.83 1.13
C GLY A 81 10.66 2.44 1.77
N LEU A 82 10.36 1.37 1.02
CA LEU A 82 10.50 -0.01 1.49
C LEU A 82 11.97 -0.43 1.47
N THR A 83 12.41 -1.11 2.52
CA THR A 83 13.75 -1.71 2.60
C THR A 83 13.74 -3.12 2.02
N SER A 84 14.91 -3.68 1.72
CA SER A 84 15.03 -5.09 1.33
C SER A 84 14.46 -6.04 2.39
N ALA A 85 14.63 -5.72 3.67
CA ALA A 85 14.07 -6.51 4.78
C ALA A 85 12.53 -6.50 4.77
N ASP A 86 11.91 -5.35 4.48
CA ASP A 86 10.44 -5.28 4.35
C ASP A 86 9.96 -6.16 3.17
N ILE A 87 10.65 -6.10 2.02
CA ILE A 87 10.31 -6.95 0.86
C ILE A 87 10.42 -8.44 1.20
N GLU A 88 11.46 -8.86 1.93
CA GLU A 88 11.61 -10.26 2.34
C GLU A 88 10.53 -10.70 3.34
N LEU A 89 10.01 -9.81 4.19
CA LEU A 89 8.87 -10.12 5.05
C LEU A 89 7.58 -10.24 4.21
N MET A 90 7.33 -9.28 3.31
CA MET A 90 6.15 -9.29 2.43
C MET A 90 6.07 -10.58 1.60
N LYS A 91 7.20 -11.11 1.11
CA LYS A 91 7.26 -12.39 0.37
C LYS A 91 6.80 -13.60 1.18
N LYS A 92 6.92 -13.56 2.51
CA LYS A 92 6.51 -14.67 3.38
C LYS A 92 5.00 -14.73 3.55
N ASP A 93 4.37 -13.56 3.61
CA ASP A 93 2.95 -13.43 3.96
C ASP A 93 2.04 -13.27 2.73
N TRP A 94 2.55 -12.67 1.64
CA TRP A 94 1.74 -12.28 0.49
C TRP A 94 2.25 -12.88 -0.82
N ARG A 95 1.31 -13.09 -1.76
CA ARG A 95 1.64 -13.59 -3.10
C ARG A 95 2.30 -12.51 -3.94
N MET A 96 3.29 -12.87 -4.76
CA MET A 96 3.85 -11.94 -5.74
C MET A 96 2.99 -11.89 -7.01
N ILE A 97 2.54 -10.68 -7.39
CA ILE A 97 1.80 -10.43 -8.62
C ILE A 97 2.73 -10.71 -9.82
N GLY A 98 2.22 -11.45 -10.81
CA GLY A 98 2.96 -11.68 -12.05
C GLY A 98 4.03 -12.77 -11.96
N GLN A 99 4.11 -13.55 -10.86
CA GLN A 99 4.82 -14.83 -10.91
C GLN A 99 4.07 -15.78 -11.85
N ARG A 100 4.40 -15.73 -13.14
CA ARG A 100 4.23 -16.89 -14.02
C ARG A 100 5.13 -18.00 -13.44
N LYS A 101 4.52 -19.08 -12.97
CA LYS A 101 5.25 -20.36 -12.81
C LYS A 101 5.91 -20.65 -14.16
N ARG A 102 7.24 -20.71 -14.20
CA ARG A 102 7.95 -21.48 -15.22
C ARG A 102 7.83 -22.95 -14.88
#